data_AF-A0A7S3XVM6-F1
#
_entry.id   AF-A0A7S3XVM6-F1
#
_cell.length_a   1.000
_cell.length_b   1.000
_cell.length_c   1.000
_cell.angle_alpha   90.00
_cell.angle_beta   90.00
_cell.angle_gamma   90.00
#
_symmetry.space_group_name_H-M   'P 1'
#
loop_
_entity.id
_entity.type
_entity.pdbx_description
1 polymer ?
#
loop_
_entity_poly.entity_id
_entity_poly.type
_entity_poly.pdbx_seq_one_letter_code
_entity_poly.pdbx_strand_id
1 'polypeptide(L)'
;VAGNPLTALAALTGATLYDTQADMRFLDRDGRPVPEAVDRRMEAEFNALLDLVRGRGELQAERARARDRAARQKDFIQSRPENSKKGGRRGQRPLSLTGEAAIAFNLQQKALEDADPSAALRRGADLSLGEAFQAVLAEKGPGHYTDQELRVLGWHLANVEYSTAARAGDLSLRWWDADDAHEFGGPHCVLKEGYGHLAGALAGRAEDLRLGFEVCRVGYGGGGVEVRARDGRRV
;
A
#
# COMPACT_ATOMS: atom_id res chain seq x y z
N VAL A 1 16.03 6.88 19.95
CA VAL A 1 15.48 7.18 18.61
C VAL A 1 15.22 8.68 18.53
N ALA A 2 15.82 9.39 17.58
CA ALA A 2 15.71 10.85 17.51
C ALA A 2 14.34 11.28 16.99
N GLY A 3 13.74 12.34 17.56
CA GLY A 3 12.44 12.86 17.14
C GLY A 3 11.22 12.01 17.51
N ASN A 4 11.41 10.80 18.03
CA ASN A 4 10.30 9.92 18.39
C ASN A 4 9.78 10.23 19.82
N PRO A 5 8.50 10.65 19.99
CA PRO A 5 7.93 10.98 21.29
C PRO A 5 7.93 9.82 22.29
N LEU A 6 7.95 8.57 21.81
CA LEU A 6 8.04 7.39 22.68
C LEU A 6 9.38 7.30 23.41
N THR A 7 10.45 7.90 22.87
CA THR A 7 11.74 7.96 23.59
C THR A 7 11.64 8.84 24.82
N ALA A 8 10.95 9.98 24.72
CA ALA A 8 10.71 10.85 25.87
C ALA A 8 9.79 10.15 26.90
N LEU A 9 8.75 9.46 26.44
CA LEU A 9 7.87 8.71 27.32
C LEU A 9 8.62 7.58 28.05
N ALA A 10 9.44 6.81 27.33
CA ALA A 10 10.27 5.76 27.94
C ALA A 10 11.19 6.31 29.02
N ALA A 11 11.84 7.46 28.79
CA ALA A 11 12.67 8.12 29.80
C ALA A 11 11.85 8.54 31.04
N LEU A 12 10.67 9.11 30.83
CA LEU A 12 9.77 9.55 31.92
C LEU A 12 9.22 8.38 32.75
N THR A 13 9.08 7.20 32.16
CA THR A 13 8.56 6.00 32.81
C THR A 13 9.66 5.05 33.29
N GLY A 14 10.93 5.43 33.12
CA GLY A 14 12.08 4.57 33.43
C GLY A 14 12.14 3.26 32.63
N ALA A 15 11.56 3.23 31.44
CA ALA A 15 11.54 2.04 30.60
C ALA A 15 12.89 1.84 29.88
N THR A 16 13.29 0.60 29.71
CA THR A 16 14.53 0.22 29.05
C THR A 16 14.28 -0.09 27.58
N LEU A 17 14.97 0.62 26.69
CA LEU A 17 14.98 0.33 25.26
C LEU A 17 16.11 -0.66 24.95
N TYR A 18 15.78 -1.77 24.28
CA TYR A 18 16.74 -2.75 23.80
C TYR A 18 16.79 -2.72 22.27
N ASP A 19 17.99 -2.63 21.72
CA ASP A 19 18.21 -2.64 20.28
C ASP A 19 17.89 -4.01 19.68
N THR A 20 17.20 -4.01 18.54
CA THR A 20 16.82 -5.23 17.82
C THR A 20 17.64 -5.46 16.56
N GLN A 21 18.69 -4.67 16.31
CA GLN A 21 19.67 -4.95 15.27
C GLN A 21 20.38 -6.27 15.56
N ALA A 22 19.88 -7.33 14.94
CA ALA A 22 20.45 -8.67 15.01
C ALA A 22 20.53 -9.23 13.58
N ASP A 23 21.57 -10.03 13.34
CA ASP A 23 21.69 -10.77 12.09
C ASP A 23 20.53 -11.76 11.98
N MET A 24 19.72 -11.58 10.93
CA MET A 24 18.66 -12.52 10.60
C MET A 24 19.22 -13.60 9.68
N ARG A 25 18.98 -14.87 10.01
CA ARG A 25 19.40 -16.00 9.18
C ARG A 25 18.19 -16.70 8.59
N PHE A 26 18.11 -16.77 7.26
CA PHE A 26 17.07 -17.57 6.61
C PHE A 26 17.33 -19.06 6.68
N LEU A 27 16.26 -19.79 6.97
CA LEU A 27 16.19 -21.24 6.85
C LEU A 27 15.24 -21.58 5.71
N ASP A 28 15.69 -22.43 4.80
CA ASP A 28 14.83 -22.97 3.74
C ASP A 28 13.87 -24.03 4.33
N ARG A 29 12.95 -24.54 3.51
CA ARG A 29 11.91 -25.50 3.89
C ARG A 29 12.45 -26.77 4.55
N ASP A 30 13.66 -27.16 4.23
CA ASP A 30 14.33 -28.33 4.80
C ASP A 30 15.02 -28.03 6.15
N GLY A 31 14.81 -26.83 6.72
CA GLY A 31 15.43 -26.35 7.96
C GLY A 31 16.91 -25.99 7.81
N ARG A 32 17.47 -26.10 6.60
CA ARG A 32 18.86 -25.76 6.30
C ARG A 32 19.00 -24.27 6.05
N PRO A 33 20.13 -23.67 6.43
CA PRO A 33 20.38 -22.26 6.17
C PRO A 33 20.45 -21.98 4.66
N VAL A 34 19.84 -20.87 4.24
CA VAL A 34 20.07 -20.32 2.91
C VAL A 34 21.54 -19.86 2.84
N PRO A 35 22.27 -20.16 1.75
CA PRO A 35 23.63 -19.66 1.59
C PRO A 35 23.67 -18.13 1.63
N GLU A 36 24.59 -17.55 2.40
CA GLU A 36 24.71 -16.11 2.62
C GLU A 36 24.86 -15.31 1.30
N ALA A 37 25.53 -15.90 0.30
CA ALA A 37 25.66 -15.30 -1.02
C ALA A 37 24.32 -15.22 -1.77
N VAL A 38 23.44 -16.20 -1.58
CA VAL A 38 22.08 -16.19 -2.15
C VAL A 38 21.23 -15.18 -1.40
N ASP A 39 21.28 -15.21 -0.06
CA ASP A 39 20.55 -14.28 0.82
C ASP A 39 20.81 -12.82 0.44
N ARG A 40 22.07 -12.36 0.52
CA ARG A 40 22.47 -10.99 0.17
C ARG A 40 22.10 -10.58 -1.25
N ARG A 41 22.26 -11.50 -2.22
CA ARG A 41 21.92 -11.21 -3.61
C ARG A 41 20.42 -11.06 -3.79
N MET A 42 19.61 -11.91 -3.15
CA MET A 42 18.16 -11.86 -3.27
C MET A 42 17.54 -10.69 -2.50
N GLU A 43 18.14 -10.26 -1.39
CA GLU A 43 17.77 -9.01 -0.73
C GLU A 43 18.01 -7.81 -1.66
N ALA A 44 19.20 -7.72 -2.28
CA ALA A 44 19.51 -6.67 -3.23
C ALA A 44 18.57 -6.69 -4.45
N GLU A 45 18.26 -7.88 -4.97
CA GLU A 45 17.30 -8.04 -6.07
C GLU A 45 15.90 -7.61 -5.65
N PHE A 46 15.43 -7.99 -4.46
CA PHE A 46 14.12 -7.59 -3.95
C PHE A 46 13.98 -6.07 -3.84
N ASN A 47 15.01 -5.40 -3.30
CA ASN A 47 15.04 -3.94 -3.22
C ASN A 47 15.00 -3.29 -4.60
N ALA A 48 15.76 -3.83 -5.57
CA ALA A 48 15.71 -3.34 -6.95
C ALA A 48 14.34 -3.54 -7.62
N LEU A 49 13.64 -4.64 -7.32
CA LEU A 49 12.27 -4.87 -7.80
C LEU A 49 11.30 -3.88 -7.15
N LEU A 50 11.42 -3.62 -5.84
CA LEU A 50 10.60 -2.63 -5.14
C LEU A 50 10.82 -1.22 -5.68
N ASP A 51 12.06 -0.80 -5.94
CA ASP A 51 12.36 0.50 -6.54
C ASP A 51 11.73 0.64 -7.93
N LEU A 52 11.78 -0.41 -8.74
CA LEU A 52 11.14 -0.43 -10.05
C LEU A 52 9.62 -0.30 -9.93
N VAL A 53 9.01 -1.02 -8.97
CA VAL A 53 7.57 -0.95 -8.69
C VAL A 53 7.18 0.46 -8.21
N ARG A 54 7.94 1.04 -7.28
CA ARG A 54 7.74 2.41 -6.77
C ARG A 54 7.79 3.44 -7.91
N GLY A 55 8.84 3.40 -8.73
CA GLY A 55 8.97 4.31 -9.87
C GLY A 55 7.82 4.19 -10.88
N ARG A 56 7.25 2.99 -11.07
CA ARG A 56 6.05 2.80 -11.90
C ARG A 56 4.80 3.39 -11.25
N GLY A 57 4.65 3.26 -9.93
CA GLY A 57 3.57 3.88 -9.15
C GLY A 57 3.59 5.41 -9.21
N GLU A 58 4.78 6.01 -9.11
CA GLU A 58 4.98 7.46 -9.23
C GLU A 58 4.59 7.98 -10.63
N LEU A 59 5.13 7.35 -11.68
CA LEU A 59 4.80 7.70 -13.06
C LEU A 59 3.30 7.60 -13.34
N GLN A 60 2.65 6.59 -12.75
CA GLN A 60 1.22 6.44 -12.81
C GLN A 60 0.49 7.59 -12.12
N ALA A 61 0.91 7.95 -10.90
CA ALA A 61 0.31 9.05 -10.15
C ALA A 61 0.39 10.37 -10.93
N GLU A 62 1.52 10.64 -11.58
CA GLU A 62 1.69 11.81 -12.44
C GLU A 62 0.73 11.81 -13.63
N ARG A 63 0.60 10.67 -14.33
CA ARG A 63 -0.32 10.50 -15.46
C ARG A 63 -1.78 10.68 -15.05
N ALA A 64 -2.18 10.13 -13.90
CA ALA A 64 -3.53 10.30 -13.36
C ALA A 64 -3.81 11.78 -13.06
N ARG A 65 -2.90 12.47 -12.35
CA ARG A 65 -3.01 13.92 -12.07
C ARG A 65 -3.09 14.75 -13.35
N ALA A 66 -2.34 14.39 -14.40
CA ALA A 66 -2.39 15.06 -15.70
C ALA A 66 -3.75 14.88 -16.40
N ARG A 67 -4.32 13.67 -16.37
CA ARG A 67 -5.66 13.38 -16.91
C ARG A 67 -6.74 14.16 -16.18
N ASP A 68 -6.70 14.21 -14.84
CA ASP A 68 -7.67 14.95 -14.03
C ASP A 68 -7.60 16.46 -14.32
N ARG A 69 -6.39 17.02 -14.47
CA ARG A 69 -6.20 18.42 -14.88
C ARG A 69 -6.79 18.68 -16.26
N ALA A 70 -6.56 17.79 -17.23
CA ALA A 70 -7.10 17.93 -18.58
C ALA A 70 -8.64 17.81 -18.61
N ALA A 71 -9.22 16.92 -17.81
CA ALA A 71 -10.67 16.78 -17.67
C ALA A 71 -11.31 18.05 -17.10
N ARG A 72 -10.77 18.58 -15.99
CA ARG A 72 -11.22 19.85 -15.41
C ARG A 72 -11.10 21.02 -16.38
N GLN A 73 -10.01 21.08 -17.15
CA GLN A 73 -9.85 22.10 -18.18
C GLN A 73 -10.89 21.95 -19.30
N LYS A 74 -11.22 20.73 -19.70
CA LYS A 74 -12.24 20.46 -20.72
C LYS A 74 -13.63 20.82 -20.22
N ASP A 75 -13.98 20.49 -18.99
CA ASP A 75 -15.25 20.87 -18.36
C ASP A 75 -15.38 22.40 -18.24
N PHE A 76 -14.28 23.08 -17.91
CA PHE A 76 -14.22 24.54 -17.92
C PHE A 76 -14.41 25.14 -19.33
N ILE A 77 -13.81 24.53 -20.36
CA ILE A 77 -13.99 24.97 -21.75
C ILE A 77 -15.43 24.69 -22.24
N GLN A 78 -16.02 23.55 -21.89
CA GLN A 78 -17.36 23.16 -22.31
C GLN A 78 -18.48 23.87 -21.55
N SER A 79 -18.20 24.42 -20.37
CA SER A 79 -19.13 25.29 -19.63
C SER A 79 -19.14 26.74 -20.11
N ARG A 80 -18.32 27.11 -21.11
CA ARG A 80 -18.45 28.40 -21.80
C ARG A 80 -19.66 28.41 -22.73
N PRO A 81 -20.45 29.49 -22.77
CA PRO A 81 -21.60 29.59 -23.68
C PRO A 81 -21.12 29.49 -25.15
N GLU A 82 -21.74 28.58 -25.91
CA GLU A 82 -21.39 28.31 -27.30
C GLU A 82 -21.59 29.55 -28.18
N ASN A 83 -20.54 30.00 -28.87
CA ASN A 83 -20.68 30.85 -30.04
C ASN A 83 -20.62 29.97 -31.29
N SER A 84 -21.78 29.83 -31.95
CA SER A 84 -22.05 28.86 -33.00
C SER A 84 -21.23 29.06 -34.28
N LYS A 85 -20.51 28.01 -34.72
CA LYS A 85 -20.26 27.74 -36.14
C LYS A 85 -20.36 26.24 -36.42
N LYS A 86 -21.50 25.82 -36.97
CA LYS A 86 -21.74 24.46 -37.49
C LYS A 86 -21.05 24.30 -38.84
N GLY A 87 -20.23 23.26 -38.98
CA GLY A 87 -19.71 22.78 -40.26
C GLY A 87 -19.63 21.26 -40.23
N GLY A 88 -20.56 20.59 -40.91
CA GLY A 88 -20.70 19.13 -40.89
C GLY A 88 -19.75 18.41 -41.85
N ARG A 89 -19.60 17.09 -41.64
CA ARG A 89 -19.41 16.06 -42.69
C ARG A 89 -19.66 14.68 -42.08
N ARG A 90 -20.70 14.00 -42.55
CA ARG A 90 -20.98 12.57 -42.30
C ARG A 90 -20.08 11.75 -43.23
N GLY A 91 -19.11 11.05 -42.66
CA GLY A 91 -18.34 10.01 -43.35
C GLY A 91 -19.01 8.65 -43.19
N GLN A 92 -19.22 7.96 -44.31
CA GLN A 92 -19.76 6.60 -44.38
C GLN A 92 -18.76 5.58 -43.82
N ARG A 93 -19.25 4.54 -43.13
CA ARG A 93 -18.45 3.37 -42.68
C ARG A 93 -18.68 2.19 -43.63
N PRO A 94 -17.65 1.42 -44.04
CA PRO A 94 -17.85 0.17 -44.76
C PRO A 94 -18.33 -0.95 -43.82
N LEU A 95 -19.13 -1.86 -44.37
CA LEU A 95 -19.68 -3.04 -43.69
C LEU A 95 -18.61 -4.11 -43.39
N SER A 96 -18.84 -4.80 -42.28
CA SER A 96 -17.98 -5.75 -41.57
C SER A 96 -17.90 -7.16 -42.21
N LEU A 97 -16.73 -7.81 -42.12
CA LEU A 97 -16.67 -9.25 -41.87
C LEU A 97 -17.32 -9.50 -40.50
N THR A 98 -18.30 -10.42 -40.44
CA THR A 98 -19.17 -10.74 -39.28
C THR A 98 -18.63 -10.22 -37.95
N GLY A 99 -19.15 -9.06 -37.53
CA GLY A 99 -18.63 -8.29 -36.41
C GLY A 99 -18.62 -9.06 -35.09
N GLU A 100 -19.44 -10.08 -34.93
CA GLU A 100 -19.54 -10.86 -33.69
C GLU A 100 -18.28 -11.65 -33.36
N ALA A 101 -17.62 -12.28 -34.34
CA ALA A 101 -16.39 -13.05 -34.12
C ALA A 101 -15.18 -12.12 -33.87
N ALA A 102 -15.12 -10.98 -34.55
CA ALA A 102 -14.09 -9.96 -34.33
C ALA A 102 -14.30 -9.23 -33.00
N ILE A 103 -15.54 -8.95 -32.61
CA ILE A 103 -15.88 -8.39 -31.29
C ILE A 103 -15.55 -9.41 -30.21
N ALA A 104 -15.89 -10.69 -30.36
CA ALA A 104 -15.56 -11.73 -29.40
C ALA A 104 -14.04 -11.93 -29.27
N PHE A 105 -13.30 -11.97 -30.38
CA PHE A 105 -11.84 -12.04 -30.37
C PHE A 105 -11.22 -10.81 -29.71
N ASN A 106 -11.69 -9.60 -30.04
CA ASN A 106 -11.21 -8.37 -29.43
C ASN A 106 -11.59 -8.25 -27.95
N LEU A 107 -12.77 -8.74 -27.54
CA LEU A 107 -13.19 -8.79 -26.13
C LEU A 107 -12.39 -9.82 -25.35
N GLN A 108 -12.04 -10.96 -25.96
CA GLN A 108 -11.23 -11.99 -25.34
C GLN A 108 -9.76 -11.58 -25.24
N GLN A 109 -9.20 -10.97 -26.30
CA GLN A 109 -7.87 -10.35 -26.26
C GLN A 109 -7.83 -9.21 -25.25
N LYS A 110 -8.84 -8.33 -25.22
CA LYS A 110 -8.96 -7.29 -24.21
C LYS A 110 -9.10 -7.85 -22.79
N ALA A 111 -9.84 -8.94 -22.59
CA ALA A 111 -9.96 -9.61 -21.30
C ALA A 111 -8.63 -10.27 -20.87
N LEU A 112 -7.85 -10.81 -21.80
CA LEU A 112 -6.50 -11.32 -21.57
C LEU A 112 -5.51 -10.18 -21.27
N GLU A 113 -5.59 -9.06 -21.98
CA GLU A 113 -4.79 -7.85 -21.75
C GLU A 113 -5.20 -7.08 -20.48
N ASP A 114 -6.45 -7.19 -20.05
CA ASP A 114 -6.97 -6.66 -18.78
C ASP A 114 -6.65 -7.59 -17.60
N ALA A 115 -6.43 -8.88 -17.84
CA ALA A 115 -5.95 -9.84 -16.85
C ALA A 115 -4.41 -9.88 -16.69
N ASP A 116 -3.65 -9.21 -17.57
CA ASP A 116 -2.19 -9.06 -17.45
C ASP A 116 -1.84 -7.79 -16.63
N PRO A 117 -1.33 -7.94 -15.39
CA PRO A 117 -0.89 -6.83 -14.57
C PRO A 117 0.18 -5.98 -15.25
N SER A 118 1.01 -6.55 -16.13
CA SER A 118 2.06 -5.83 -16.85
C SER A 118 1.48 -4.85 -17.86
N ALA A 119 0.43 -5.25 -18.58
CA ALA A 119 -0.27 -4.38 -19.50
C ALA A 119 -1.10 -3.33 -18.75
N ALA A 120 -1.77 -3.68 -17.65
CA ALA A 120 -2.50 -2.74 -16.79
C ALA A 120 -1.57 -1.66 -16.18
N LEU A 121 -0.38 -2.07 -15.72
CA LEU A 121 0.66 -1.19 -15.19
C LEU A 121 1.15 -0.19 -16.25
N ARG A 122 1.36 -0.64 -17.49
CA ARG A 122 1.70 0.24 -18.63
C ARG A 122 0.59 1.25 -18.95
N ARG A 123 -0.68 0.86 -18.80
CA ARG A 123 -1.87 1.72 -19.00
C ARG A 123 -2.09 2.73 -17.86
N GLY A 124 -1.42 2.53 -16.72
CA GLY A 124 -1.56 3.33 -15.52
C GLY A 124 -2.87 3.09 -14.78
N ALA A 125 -3.37 1.86 -14.82
CA ALA A 125 -4.52 1.42 -14.01
C ALA A 125 -4.16 1.40 -12.53
N ASP A 126 -5.10 1.76 -11.66
CA ASP A 126 -4.90 1.69 -10.20
C ASP A 126 -4.66 0.23 -9.81
N LEU A 127 -3.47 -0.07 -9.33
CA LEU A 127 -3.02 -1.42 -9.02
C LEU A 127 -2.62 -1.49 -7.56
N SER A 128 -2.70 -2.70 -7.03
CA SER A 128 -2.06 -3.02 -5.77
C SER A 128 -0.55 -3.17 -5.93
N LEU A 129 0.19 -3.03 -4.83
CA LEU A 129 1.62 -3.33 -4.76
C LEU A 129 1.89 -4.75 -5.24
N GLY A 130 1.07 -5.71 -4.81
CA GLY A 130 1.17 -7.12 -5.17
C GLY A 130 1.03 -7.37 -6.67
N GLU A 131 0.03 -6.78 -7.32
CA GLU A 131 -0.14 -6.90 -8.77
C GLU A 131 1.04 -6.31 -9.54
N ALA A 132 1.54 -5.14 -9.11
CA ALA A 132 2.69 -4.51 -9.74
C ALA A 132 3.98 -5.30 -9.54
N PHE A 133 4.18 -5.89 -8.35
CA PHE A 133 5.32 -6.75 -8.05
C PHE A 133 5.29 -8.01 -8.92
N GLN A 134 4.12 -8.67 -9.04
CA GLN A 134 3.95 -9.83 -9.93
C GLN A 134 4.20 -9.48 -11.40
N ALA A 135 3.76 -8.31 -11.86
CA ALA A 135 4.04 -7.83 -13.21
C ALA A 135 5.55 -7.71 -13.47
N VAL A 136 6.27 -7.03 -12.57
CA VAL A 136 7.71 -6.83 -12.67
C VAL A 136 8.47 -8.17 -12.60
N LEU A 137 8.02 -9.10 -11.75
CA LEU A 137 8.61 -10.43 -11.66
C LEU A 137 8.41 -11.22 -12.96
N ALA A 138 7.22 -11.16 -13.56
CA ALA A 138 6.90 -11.85 -14.81
C ALA A 138 7.75 -11.35 -16.00
N GLU A 139 8.10 -10.06 -16.02
CA GLU A 139 8.95 -9.46 -17.07
C GLU A 139 10.38 -10.04 -17.10
N LYS A 140 10.86 -10.62 -16.00
CA LYS A 140 12.18 -11.28 -15.95
C LYS A 140 12.23 -12.56 -16.78
N GLY A 141 11.07 -13.15 -17.05
CA GLY A 141 10.91 -14.35 -17.87
C GLY A 141 11.05 -15.65 -17.07
N PRO A 142 10.59 -16.77 -17.66
CA PRO A 142 10.61 -18.07 -17.02
C PRO A 142 12.05 -18.57 -16.82
N GLY A 143 12.31 -19.18 -15.66
CA GLY A 143 13.63 -19.72 -15.32
C GLY A 143 14.70 -18.69 -14.95
N HIS A 144 14.34 -17.40 -14.87
CA HIS A 144 15.26 -16.36 -14.41
C HIS A 144 15.69 -16.58 -12.95
N TYR A 145 14.75 -17.04 -12.11
CA TYR A 145 14.98 -17.39 -10.71
C TYR A 145 14.83 -18.89 -10.50
N THR A 146 15.68 -19.44 -9.64
CA THR A 146 15.51 -20.80 -9.10
C THR A 146 14.34 -20.84 -8.11
N ASP A 147 13.83 -22.04 -7.81
CA ASP A 147 12.78 -22.21 -6.82
C ASP A 147 13.18 -21.70 -5.43
N GLN A 148 14.47 -21.81 -5.06
CA GLN A 148 14.97 -21.29 -3.78
C GLN A 148 14.96 -19.76 -3.76
N GLU A 149 15.39 -19.12 -4.85
CA GLU A 149 15.40 -17.66 -4.98
C GLU A 149 13.97 -17.09 -4.96
N LEU A 150 13.01 -17.74 -5.64
CA LEU A 150 11.59 -17.37 -5.58
C LEU A 150 11.01 -17.46 -4.16
N ARG A 151 11.44 -18.44 -3.36
CA ARG A 151 11.02 -18.54 -1.95
C ARG A 151 11.61 -17.41 -1.10
N VAL A 152 12.86 -17.03 -1.34
CA VAL A 152 13.48 -15.89 -0.64
C VAL A 152 12.78 -14.57 -1.01
N LEU A 153 12.48 -14.34 -2.30
CA LEU A 153 11.67 -13.19 -2.72
C LEU A 153 10.27 -13.20 -2.08
N GLY A 154 9.63 -14.38 -2.02
CA GLY A 154 8.35 -14.56 -1.35
C GLY A 154 8.41 -14.23 0.14
N TRP A 155 9.51 -14.60 0.81
CA TRP A 155 9.74 -14.22 2.20
C TRP A 155 9.86 -12.70 2.37
N HIS A 156 10.62 -12.02 1.52
CA HIS A 156 10.74 -10.55 1.60
C HIS A 156 9.40 -9.85 1.36
N LEU A 157 8.60 -10.34 0.41
CA LEU A 157 7.24 -9.82 0.20
C LEU A 157 6.36 -10.06 1.44
N ALA A 158 6.44 -11.23 2.06
CA ALA A 158 5.74 -11.52 3.31
C ALA A 158 6.23 -10.63 4.47
N ASN A 159 7.50 -10.22 4.49
CA ASN A 159 8.02 -9.25 5.46
C ASN A 159 7.41 -7.85 5.26
N VAL A 160 7.12 -7.45 4.01
CA VAL A 160 6.34 -6.23 3.71
C VAL A 160 4.89 -6.37 4.18
N GLU A 161 4.26 -7.52 3.96
CA GLU A 161 2.90 -7.79 4.47
C GLU A 161 2.86 -7.76 6.00
N TYR A 162 3.93 -8.25 6.66
CA TYR A 162 4.09 -8.16 8.10
C TYR A 162 4.23 -6.71 8.59
N SER A 163 5.10 -5.90 7.96
CA SER A 163 5.32 -4.51 8.40
C SER A 163 4.11 -3.59 8.16
N THR A 164 3.32 -3.88 7.13
CA THR A 164 2.13 -3.10 6.77
C THR A 164 0.83 -3.64 7.37
N ALA A 165 0.86 -4.84 7.96
CA ALA A 165 -0.29 -5.57 8.46
C ALA A 165 -1.43 -5.78 7.43
N ALA A 166 -1.08 -5.85 6.13
CA ALA A 166 -2.00 -6.03 5.03
C ALA A 166 -1.38 -6.93 3.94
N ARG A 167 -2.22 -7.57 3.12
CA ARG A 167 -1.72 -8.36 1.98
C ARG A 167 -1.17 -7.40 0.92
N ALA A 168 -0.14 -7.81 0.18
CA ALA A 168 0.42 -6.97 -0.88
C ALA A 168 -0.62 -6.61 -1.94
N GLY A 169 -1.61 -7.49 -2.18
CA GLY A 169 -2.74 -7.25 -3.07
C GLY A 169 -3.77 -6.22 -2.57
N ASP A 170 -3.72 -5.84 -1.29
CA ASP A 170 -4.59 -4.82 -0.70
C ASP A 170 -3.86 -3.48 -0.51
N LEU A 171 -2.53 -3.45 -0.70
CA LEU A 171 -1.71 -2.25 -0.58
C LEU A 171 -1.80 -1.40 -1.84
N SER A 172 -2.13 -0.12 -1.68
CA SER A 172 -2.13 0.83 -2.80
C SER A 172 -0.71 1.03 -3.34
N LEU A 173 -0.47 0.70 -4.62
CA LEU A 173 0.82 0.93 -5.27
C LEU A 173 1.33 2.38 -5.12
N ARG A 174 0.41 3.35 -5.10
CA ARG A 174 0.75 4.78 -5.03
C ARG A 174 1.08 5.28 -3.62
N TRP A 175 0.61 4.60 -2.59
CA TRP A 175 0.49 5.20 -1.24
C TRP A 175 0.89 4.26 -0.10
N TRP A 176 1.33 3.04 -0.40
CA TRP A 176 1.71 2.06 0.63
C TRP A 176 2.88 2.53 1.51
N ASP A 177 3.67 3.48 1.01
CA ASP A 177 4.92 4.02 1.55
C ASP A 177 4.86 5.54 1.79
N ALA A 178 3.65 6.10 1.90
CA ALA A 178 3.45 7.55 1.94
C ALA A 178 4.07 8.23 3.19
N ASP A 179 4.34 7.47 4.25
CA ASP A 179 4.93 7.90 5.51
C ASP A 179 6.44 7.68 5.60
N ASP A 180 7.09 7.10 4.58
CA ASP A 180 8.55 6.90 4.54
C ASP A 180 9.33 8.19 4.82
N ALA A 181 8.83 9.34 4.32
CA ALA A 181 9.45 10.66 4.53
C ALA A 181 9.40 11.15 5.98
N HIS A 182 8.72 10.42 6.87
CA HIS A 182 8.54 10.73 8.28
C HIS A 182 9.17 9.67 9.21
N GLU A 183 9.97 8.77 8.66
CA GLU A 183 10.71 7.78 9.44
C GLU A 183 11.59 8.45 10.51
N PHE A 184 11.62 7.84 11.71
CA PHE A 184 12.48 8.30 12.78
C PHE A 184 13.89 7.73 12.65
N GLY A 185 14.90 8.58 12.85
CA GLY A 185 16.29 8.13 12.84
C GLY A 185 16.71 7.33 14.08
N GLY A 186 17.61 6.38 13.87
CA GLY A 186 18.20 5.52 14.90
C GLY A 186 17.73 4.06 14.81
N PRO A 187 18.22 3.17 15.70
CA PRO A 187 17.85 1.76 15.65
C PRO A 187 16.39 1.53 16.07
N HIS A 188 15.79 0.46 15.55
CA HIS A 188 14.53 -0.07 16.08
C HIS A 188 14.79 -0.72 17.44
N CYS A 189 13.94 -0.38 18.41
CA CYS A 189 14.06 -0.89 19.77
C CYS A 189 12.77 -1.55 20.25
N VAL A 190 12.91 -2.47 21.19
CA VAL A 190 11.81 -3.03 21.98
C VAL A 190 11.89 -2.57 23.43
N LEU A 191 10.74 -2.44 24.08
CA LEU A 191 10.66 -2.14 25.51
C LEU A 191 10.82 -3.42 26.32
N LYS A 192 11.87 -3.50 27.14
CA LYS A 192 12.17 -4.67 27.96
C LYS A 192 11.04 -5.02 28.92
N GLU A 193 10.37 -4.01 29.45
CA GLU A 193 9.25 -4.12 30.40
C GLU A 193 7.91 -4.42 29.69
N GLY A 194 7.90 -4.46 28.36
CA GLY A 194 6.69 -4.61 27.53
C GLY A 194 5.96 -3.29 27.29
N TYR A 195 5.27 -3.18 26.14
CA TYR A 195 4.57 -1.95 25.73
C TYR A 195 3.44 -1.53 26.69
N GLY A 196 2.86 -2.48 27.44
CA GLY A 196 1.87 -2.21 28.48
C GLY A 196 2.39 -1.32 29.61
N HIS A 197 3.71 -1.30 29.86
CA HIS A 197 4.33 -0.44 30.88
C HIS A 197 4.08 1.04 30.60
N LEU A 198 4.21 1.48 29.34
CA LEU A 198 3.97 2.87 28.96
C LEU A 198 2.49 3.24 29.10
N ALA A 199 1.59 2.39 28.59
CA ALA A 199 0.16 2.60 28.69
C ALA A 199 -0.31 2.63 30.16
N GLY A 200 0.22 1.74 31.00
CA GLY A 200 -0.05 1.69 32.43
C GLY A 200 0.42 2.94 33.17
N ALA A 201 1.61 3.44 32.84
CA ALA A 201 2.13 4.68 33.44
C ALA A 201 1.27 5.90 33.07
N LEU A 202 0.76 5.98 31.85
CA LEU A 202 -0.18 7.04 31.44
C LEU A 202 -1.54 6.87 32.11
N ALA A 203 -2.06 5.63 32.16
CA ALA A 203 -3.33 5.32 32.82
C ALA A 203 -3.30 5.67 34.31
N GLY A 204 -2.18 5.42 35.00
CA GLY A 204 -2.00 5.80 36.41
C GLY A 204 -1.99 7.31 36.69
N ARG A 205 -1.94 8.14 35.65
CA ARG A 205 -2.04 9.61 35.74
C ARG A 205 -3.43 10.15 35.35
N ALA A 206 -4.35 9.30 34.89
CA ALA A 206 -5.68 9.74 34.52
C ALA A 206 -6.54 10.01 35.76
N GLU A 207 -7.21 11.17 35.80
CA GLU A 207 -8.13 11.54 36.90
C GLU A 207 -9.45 10.75 36.85
N ASP A 208 -9.95 10.46 35.63
CA ASP A 208 -11.16 9.68 35.40
C ASP A 208 -10.90 8.63 34.30
N LEU A 209 -10.67 7.39 34.70
CA LEU A 209 -10.49 6.25 33.80
C LEU A 209 -11.57 5.19 34.08
N ARG A 210 -12.54 5.09 33.18
CA ARG A 210 -13.70 4.21 33.35
C ARG A 210 -13.52 2.90 32.60
N LEU A 211 -13.01 1.90 33.28
CA LEU A 211 -12.96 0.53 32.75
C LEU A 211 -14.36 -0.10 32.69
N GLY A 212 -14.53 -1.05 31.78
CA GLY A 212 -15.81 -1.72 31.56
C GLY A 212 -16.92 -0.81 31.03
N PHE A 213 -16.60 0.42 30.58
CA PHE A 213 -17.56 1.33 29.96
C PHE A 213 -17.59 1.10 28.45
N GLU A 214 -18.36 0.11 28.00
CA GLU A 214 -18.49 -0.20 26.58
C GLU A 214 -19.41 0.82 25.89
N VAL A 215 -18.83 1.78 25.17
CA VAL A 215 -19.58 2.81 24.43
C VAL A 215 -20.42 2.16 23.33
N CYS A 216 -21.73 2.43 23.33
CA CYS A 216 -22.66 1.94 22.31
C CYS A 216 -23.32 3.06 21.49
N ARG A 217 -23.28 4.30 21.98
CA ARG A 217 -23.80 5.47 21.26
C ARG A 217 -23.04 6.73 21.63
N VAL A 218 -22.73 7.54 20.63
CA VAL A 218 -22.22 8.91 20.79
C VAL A 218 -23.20 9.84 20.09
N GLY A 219 -23.90 10.68 20.86
CA GLY A 219 -24.81 11.70 20.36
C GLY A 219 -24.16 13.08 20.47
N TYR A 220 -24.29 13.90 19.44
CA TYR A 220 -23.76 15.27 19.42
C TYR A 220 -24.77 16.21 18.77
N GLY A 221 -24.85 17.46 19.27
CA GLY A 221 -25.75 18.48 18.75
C GLY A 221 -25.53 19.84 19.42
N GLY A 222 -26.46 20.79 19.20
CA GLY A 222 -26.35 22.15 19.74
C GLY A 222 -26.30 22.23 21.28
N GLY A 223 -26.71 21.18 21.97
CA GLY A 223 -26.65 21.06 23.44
C GLY A 223 -25.41 20.35 24.00
N GLY A 224 -24.44 19.96 23.15
CA GLY A 224 -23.22 19.26 23.56
C GLY A 224 -23.15 17.81 23.08
N VAL A 225 -22.36 17.00 23.79
CA VAL A 225 -22.09 15.59 23.47
C VAL A 225 -22.60 14.71 24.62
N GLU A 226 -23.28 13.62 24.29
CA GLU A 226 -23.69 12.55 25.21
C GLU A 226 -23.06 11.24 24.74
N VAL A 227 -22.36 10.54 25.64
CA VAL A 227 -21.82 9.20 25.41
C VAL A 227 -22.59 8.19 26.26
N ARG A 228 -23.13 7.15 25.62
CA ARG A 228 -23.92 6.10 26.26
C ARG A 228 -23.17 4.77 26.25
N ALA A 229 -23.11 4.11 27.40
CA ALA A 229 -22.60 2.75 27.53
C ALA A 229 -23.70 1.70 27.29
N ARG A 230 -23.28 0.48 26.96
CA ARG A 230 -24.18 -0.66 26.75
C ARG A 230 -25.02 -1.00 27.97
N ASP A 231 -24.48 -0.82 29.18
CA ASP A 231 -25.18 -1.05 30.45
C ASP A 231 -26.08 0.11 30.90
N GLY A 232 -26.21 1.16 30.08
CA GLY A 232 -27.07 2.30 30.33
C GLY A 232 -26.41 3.47 31.04
N ARG A 233 -25.16 3.36 31.52
CA ARG A 233 -24.40 4.51 32.03
C ARG A 233 -24.22 5.58 30.96
N ARG A 234 -24.11 6.86 31.36
CA ARG A 234 -23.96 8.01 30.46
C ARG A 234 -22.90 8.99 30.95
N VAL A 235 -22.28 9.71 30.02
CA VAL A 235 -21.34 10.81 30.28
C VAL A 235 -21.60 11.95 29.31
#